data_AF-A0A7K8LNA4-F1
#
_entry.id   AF-A0A7K8LNA4-F1
#
_cell.length_a   1.000
_cell.length_b   1.000
_cell.length_c   1.000
_cell.angle_alpha   90.00
_cell.angle_beta   90.00
_cell.angle_gamma   90.00
#
_symmetry.space_group_name_H-M   'P 1'
#
loop_
_entity.id
_entity.type
_entity.pdbx_description
1 polymer ?
#
loop_
_entity_poly.entity_id
_entity_poly.type
_entity_poly.pdbx_seq_one_letter_code
_entity_poly.pdbx_strand_id
1 'polypeptide(L)'
;QFLLAESDVGQNRAEASQRALAQLNPRVAVAAHAGELSEVFLASFQVVVLTESPLEEQLRVGDFCHAQGICFIVADAKGLAGQLFCDFGGHFVVEDPAEGDPARAVVQHISQGNPGVVTCTGAEDSRGHPFCDDDLVTFSGVEGMTELNGREPVPVRVLDAFRLEIGNTSSFSPYRRGGLVSQVRMPQAHSH
;
A
#
# COMPACT_ATOMS: atom_id res chain seq x y z
N GLN A 1 18.18 -17.35 17.09
CA GLN A 1 16.79 -17.85 16.94
C GLN A 1 16.18 -17.92 18.33
N PHE A 2 15.12 -17.15 18.63
CA PHE A 2 14.61 -16.95 20.00
C PHE A 2 13.48 -17.92 20.41
N LEU A 3 12.95 -18.68 19.45
CA LEU A 3 11.90 -19.67 19.68
C LEU A 3 12.44 -21.06 20.05
N LEU A 4 13.75 -21.28 19.94
CA LEU A 4 14.39 -22.56 20.20
C LEU A 4 15.12 -22.53 21.55
N ALA A 5 15.04 -23.63 22.28
CA ALA A 5 15.78 -23.87 23.52
C ALA A 5 16.99 -24.80 23.30
N GLU A 6 17.88 -24.91 24.29
CA GLU A 6 19.01 -25.84 24.24
C GLU A 6 18.57 -27.30 24.11
N SER A 7 17.37 -27.64 24.59
CA SER A 7 16.77 -28.98 24.43
C SER A 7 16.41 -29.34 22.99
N ASP A 8 16.33 -28.34 22.10
CA ASP A 8 15.91 -28.53 20.70
C ASP A 8 17.10 -28.80 19.77
N VAL A 9 18.32 -28.78 20.30
CA VAL A 9 19.54 -29.07 19.54
C VAL A 9 19.47 -30.47 18.92
N GLY A 10 19.65 -30.53 17.60
CA GLY A 10 19.56 -31.76 16.81
C GLY A 10 18.17 -32.06 16.24
N GLN A 11 17.13 -31.33 16.64
CA GLN A 11 15.79 -31.45 16.06
C GLN A 11 15.65 -30.59 14.80
N ASN A 12 14.63 -30.87 13.98
CA ASN A 12 14.30 -30.04 12.83
C ASN A 12 13.84 -28.64 13.29
N ARG A 13 14.47 -27.58 12.76
CA ARG A 13 14.21 -26.19 13.17
C ARG A 13 12.76 -25.76 12.93
N ALA A 14 12.14 -26.20 11.83
CA ALA A 14 10.77 -25.84 11.48
C ALA A 14 9.78 -26.50 12.45
N GLU A 15 9.95 -27.80 12.70
CA GLU A 15 9.09 -28.55 13.63
C GLU A 15 9.21 -28.04 15.07
N ALA A 16 10.44 -27.79 15.54
CA ALA A 16 10.67 -27.26 16.89
C ALA A 16 10.08 -25.85 17.09
N SER A 17 10.08 -25.01 16.05
CA SER A 17 9.57 -23.63 16.13
C SER A 17 8.05 -23.52 15.90
N GLN A 18 7.43 -24.52 15.25
CA GLN A 18 6.04 -24.46 14.75
C GLN A 18 5.04 -24.11 15.85
N ARG A 19 5.14 -24.78 17.00
CA ARG A 19 4.17 -24.60 18.09
C ARG A 19 4.22 -23.20 18.68
N ALA A 20 5.43 -22.66 18.87
CA ALA A 20 5.62 -21.34 19.44
C ALA A 20 5.14 -20.23 18.48
N LEU A 21 5.40 -20.39 17.16
CA LEU A 21 4.87 -19.49 16.13
C LEU A 21 3.34 -19.49 16.08
N ALA A 22 2.71 -20.67 16.11
CA ALA A 22 1.25 -20.80 16.05
C ALA A 22 0.52 -20.09 17.21
N GLN A 23 1.17 -19.95 18.37
CA GLN A 23 0.57 -19.28 19.53
C GLN A 23 0.50 -17.75 19.40
N LEU A 24 1.29 -17.13 18.51
CA LEU A 24 1.30 -15.68 18.33
C LEU A 24 -0.03 -15.17 17.77
N ASN A 25 -0.69 -15.95 16.91
CA ASN A 25 -2.00 -15.61 16.36
C ASN A 25 -2.81 -16.88 16.01
N PRO A 26 -3.79 -17.26 16.86
CA PRO A 26 -4.62 -18.45 16.62
C PRO A 26 -5.48 -18.40 15.36
N ARG A 27 -5.61 -17.24 14.69
CA ARG A 27 -6.34 -17.12 13.42
C ARG A 27 -5.51 -17.55 12.21
N VAL A 28 -4.20 -17.75 12.37
CA VAL A 28 -3.30 -18.14 11.30
C VAL A 28 -2.86 -19.59 11.53
N ALA A 29 -3.15 -20.46 10.57
CA ALA A 29 -2.65 -21.83 10.59
C ALA A 29 -1.15 -21.84 10.26
N VAL A 30 -0.35 -22.48 11.11
CA VAL A 30 1.10 -22.63 10.92
C VAL A 30 1.40 -24.12 10.76
N ALA A 31 2.08 -24.49 9.67
CA ALA A 31 2.51 -25.86 9.41
C ALA A 31 4.02 -25.90 9.14
N ALA A 32 4.68 -26.95 9.62
CA ALA A 32 6.08 -27.22 9.29
C ALA A 32 6.17 -28.20 8.13
N HIS A 33 7.11 -27.97 7.21
CA HIS A 33 7.45 -28.88 6.12
C HIS A 33 8.94 -29.18 6.19
N ALA A 34 9.30 -30.46 6.30
CA ALA A 34 10.68 -30.93 6.36
C ALA A 34 11.14 -31.61 5.06
N GLY A 35 10.25 -31.69 4.05
CA GLY A 35 10.55 -32.29 2.76
C GLY A 35 11.20 -31.32 1.78
N GLU A 36 11.40 -31.79 0.55
CA GLU A 36 11.94 -30.99 -0.53
C GLU A 36 10.99 -29.87 -0.98
N LEU A 37 11.58 -28.78 -1.47
CA LEU A 37 10.87 -27.67 -2.12
C LEU A 37 10.53 -28.03 -3.57
N SER A 38 9.60 -28.97 -3.72
CA SER A 38 9.06 -29.37 -5.02
C SER A 38 8.18 -28.28 -5.61
N GLU A 39 8.10 -28.21 -6.94
CA GLU A 39 7.25 -27.26 -7.66
C GLU A 39 5.78 -27.36 -7.24
N VAL A 40 5.27 -28.58 -7.03
CA VAL A 40 3.89 -28.83 -6.57
C VAL A 40 3.65 -28.21 -5.19
N PHE A 41 4.63 -28.32 -4.29
CA PHE A 41 4.53 -27.70 -2.98
C PHE A 41 4.56 -26.17 -3.10
N LEU A 42 5.51 -25.62 -3.85
CA LEU A 42 5.67 -24.17 -4.05
C LEU A 42 4.43 -23.53 -4.67
N ALA A 43 3.79 -24.21 -5.63
CA ALA A 43 2.57 -23.74 -6.31
C ALA A 43 1.36 -23.55 -5.37
N SER A 44 1.40 -24.08 -4.14
CA SER A 44 0.34 -23.88 -3.15
C SER A 44 0.39 -22.53 -2.44
N PHE A 45 1.45 -21.74 -2.63
CA PHE A 45 1.68 -20.47 -1.95
C PHE A 45 1.55 -19.26 -2.88
N GLN A 46 1.13 -18.13 -2.31
CA GLN A 46 1.09 -16.84 -3.01
C GLN A 46 2.40 -16.07 -2.85
N VAL A 47 3.13 -16.33 -1.75
CA VAL A 47 4.41 -15.70 -1.43
C VAL A 47 5.37 -16.77 -0.92
N VAL A 48 6.59 -16.80 -1.45
CA VAL A 48 7.68 -17.67 -1.02
C VAL A 48 8.84 -16.80 -0.54
N VAL A 49 9.32 -17.08 0.67
CA VAL A 49 10.47 -16.41 1.27
C VAL A 49 11.58 -17.44 1.48
N LEU A 50 12.73 -17.23 0.85
CA LEU A 50 13.92 -18.03 1.10
C LEU A 50 14.89 -17.28 2.02
N THR A 51 15.38 -18.01 3.01
CA THR A 51 16.45 -17.58 3.91
C THR A 51 17.48 -18.68 4.05
N GLU A 52 18.73 -18.32 4.26
CA GLU A 52 19.86 -19.22 4.46
C GLU A 52 20.02 -20.30 3.35
N SER A 53 19.59 -20.01 2.13
CA SER A 53 19.62 -20.94 0.99
C SER A 53 20.82 -20.71 0.07
N PRO A 54 21.38 -21.75 -0.59
CA PRO A 54 22.39 -21.57 -1.63
C PRO A 54 21.83 -20.84 -2.87
N LEU A 55 22.68 -20.10 -3.57
CA LEU A 55 22.28 -19.35 -4.77
C LEU A 55 21.63 -20.24 -5.85
N GLU A 56 22.11 -21.47 -6.05
CA GLU A 56 21.51 -22.41 -7.00
C GLU A 56 20.04 -22.72 -6.69
N GLU A 57 19.70 -22.88 -5.41
CA GLU A 57 18.31 -23.07 -5.00
C GLU A 57 17.48 -21.79 -5.15
N GLN A 58 18.07 -20.63 -4.83
CA GLN A 58 17.41 -19.33 -5.03
C GLN A 58 17.04 -19.10 -6.49
N LEU A 59 17.94 -19.41 -7.43
CA LEU A 59 17.69 -19.28 -8.86
C LEU A 59 16.59 -20.25 -9.31
N ARG A 60 16.70 -21.54 -8.96
CA ARG A 60 15.71 -22.56 -9.33
C ARG A 60 14.30 -22.22 -8.82
N VAL A 61 14.18 -21.84 -7.54
CA VAL A 61 12.90 -21.50 -6.93
C VAL A 61 12.39 -20.15 -7.44
N GLY A 62 13.28 -19.17 -7.59
CA GLY A 62 12.94 -17.84 -8.11
C GLY A 62 12.37 -17.91 -9.53
N ASP A 63 13.04 -18.62 -10.44
CA ASP A 63 12.58 -18.79 -11.83
C ASP A 63 11.19 -19.44 -11.88
N PHE A 64 10.96 -20.47 -11.04
CA PHE A 64 9.66 -21.11 -10.94
C PHE A 64 8.59 -20.16 -10.38
N CYS A 65 8.88 -19.46 -9.29
CA CYS A 65 7.95 -18.52 -8.67
C CYS A 65 7.56 -17.40 -9.64
N HIS A 66 8.53 -16.80 -10.34
CA HIS A 66 8.27 -15.76 -11.34
C HIS A 66 7.36 -16.26 -12.45
N ALA A 67 7.66 -17.44 -13.01
CA ALA A 67 6.87 -18.05 -14.08
C ALA A 67 5.42 -18.38 -13.65
N GLN A 68 5.19 -18.67 -12.37
CA GLN A 68 3.86 -18.97 -11.82
C GLN A 68 3.14 -17.75 -11.23
N GLY A 69 3.75 -16.56 -11.25
CA GLY A 69 3.19 -15.35 -10.64
C GLY A 69 3.13 -15.40 -9.11
N ILE A 70 4.05 -16.15 -8.48
CA ILE A 70 4.20 -16.24 -7.04
C ILE A 70 5.20 -15.18 -6.60
N CYS A 71 4.84 -14.34 -5.63
CA CYS A 71 5.78 -13.34 -5.11
C CYS A 71 6.96 -14.04 -4.41
N PHE A 72 8.17 -13.64 -4.76
CA PHE A 72 9.40 -14.27 -4.29
C PHE A 72 10.27 -13.27 -3.54
N ILE A 73 10.77 -13.66 -2.38
CA ILE A 73 11.63 -12.82 -1.54
C ILE A 73 12.83 -13.66 -1.10
N VAL A 74 14.04 -13.11 -1.22
CA VAL A 74 15.25 -13.68 -0.62
C VAL A 74 15.76 -12.72 0.44
N ALA A 75 16.03 -13.24 1.63
CA ALA A 75 16.64 -12.48 2.70
C ALA A 75 17.74 -13.30 3.38
N ASP A 76 18.96 -12.76 3.43
CA ASP A 76 20.09 -13.37 4.13
C ASP A 76 20.84 -12.35 4.97
N ALA A 77 21.41 -12.83 6.08
CA ALA A 77 22.34 -12.09 6.90
C ALA A 77 23.64 -12.88 7.09
N LYS A 78 24.78 -12.24 6.84
CA LYS A 78 26.14 -12.79 7.02
C LYS A 78 26.92 -11.87 7.97
N GLY A 79 26.72 -12.06 9.27
CA GLY A 79 27.32 -11.21 10.31
C GLY A 79 26.77 -9.79 10.23
N LEU A 80 27.60 -8.83 9.81
CA LEU A 80 27.23 -7.41 9.70
C LEU A 80 26.60 -7.06 8.34
N ALA A 81 26.73 -7.93 7.34
CA ALA A 81 26.17 -7.71 6.01
C ALA A 81 24.81 -8.40 5.90
N GLY A 82 23.87 -7.77 5.19
CA GLY A 82 22.58 -8.35 4.86
C GLY A 82 22.25 -8.12 3.39
N GLN A 83 21.42 -8.99 2.83
CA GLN A 83 20.81 -8.83 1.51
C GLN A 83 19.30 -9.02 1.60
N LEU A 84 18.59 -8.29 0.76
CA LEU A 84 17.16 -8.43 0.52
C LEU A 84 16.93 -8.30 -0.99
N PHE A 85 16.20 -9.25 -1.55
CA PHE A 85 15.77 -9.25 -2.94
C PHE A 85 14.27 -9.57 -2.99
N CYS A 86 13.54 -8.89 -3.87
CA CYS A 86 12.11 -9.07 -4.08
C CYS A 86 11.81 -9.15 -5.58
N ASP A 87 11.04 -10.16 -5.96
CA ASP A 87 10.47 -10.34 -7.29
C ASP A 87 8.97 -10.60 -7.13
N PHE A 88 8.14 -9.64 -7.54
CA PHE A 88 6.69 -9.74 -7.47
C PHE A 88 6.05 -10.03 -8.84
N GLY A 89 6.86 -10.53 -9.77
CA GLY A 89 6.47 -10.92 -11.12
C GLY A 89 6.38 -9.76 -12.11
N GLY A 90 5.97 -10.08 -13.33
CA GLY A 90 5.86 -9.12 -14.44
C GLY A 90 4.71 -8.11 -14.33
N HIS A 91 3.83 -8.24 -13.34
CA HIS A 91 2.73 -7.30 -13.11
C HIS A 91 2.28 -7.29 -11.63
N PHE A 92 2.72 -6.28 -10.89
CA PHE A 92 2.36 -6.04 -9.51
C PHE A 92 1.75 -4.65 -9.33
N VAL A 93 0.59 -4.56 -8.67
CA VAL A 93 -0.13 -3.29 -8.48
C VAL A 93 0.02 -2.82 -7.03
N VAL A 94 0.58 -1.64 -6.87
CA VAL A 94 0.64 -0.92 -5.59
C VAL A 94 -0.55 0.03 -5.52
N GLU A 95 -1.56 -0.34 -4.74
CA GLU A 95 -2.80 0.43 -4.54
C GLU A 95 -2.53 1.81 -3.92
N ASP A 96 -1.62 1.88 -2.94
CA ASP A 96 -1.21 3.11 -2.28
C ASP A 96 0.33 3.24 -2.31
N PRO A 97 0.88 3.94 -3.31
CA PRO A 97 2.33 4.01 -3.52
C PRO A 97 3.05 5.01 -2.60
N ALA A 98 2.32 5.87 -1.89
CA ALA A 98 2.93 6.90 -1.06
C ALA A 98 2.88 6.53 0.42
N GLU A 99 3.95 6.88 1.15
CA GLU A 99 3.99 6.69 2.59
C GLU A 99 3.10 7.73 3.30
N GLY A 100 2.40 7.29 4.36
CA GLY A 100 1.54 8.14 5.20
C GLY A 100 0.13 8.31 4.66
N ASP A 101 -0.73 8.95 5.45
CA ASP A 101 -2.15 9.13 5.11
C ASP A 101 -2.34 10.07 3.91
N PRO A 102 -3.35 9.84 3.05
CA PRO A 102 -3.68 10.76 1.96
C PRO A 102 -3.97 12.16 2.49
N ALA A 103 -3.49 13.18 1.77
CA ALA A 103 -3.70 14.58 2.11
C ALA A 103 -5.21 14.91 2.24
N ARG A 104 -5.58 15.66 3.29
CA ARG A 104 -6.98 16.04 3.57
C ARG A 104 -7.08 17.52 3.96
N ALA A 105 -8.12 18.18 3.48
CA ALA A 105 -8.48 19.53 3.92
C ALA A 105 -9.99 19.70 4.05
N VAL A 106 -10.41 20.55 4.98
CA VAL A 106 -11.81 20.89 5.21
C VAL A 106 -12.21 22.03 4.27
N VAL A 107 -13.32 21.84 3.55
CA VAL A 107 -13.88 22.85 2.66
C VAL A 107 -14.54 23.96 3.48
N GLN A 108 -14.13 25.20 3.24
CA GLN A 108 -14.75 26.38 3.81
C GLN A 108 -15.77 26.99 2.83
N HIS A 109 -15.41 27.05 1.55
CA HIS A 109 -16.27 27.62 0.51
C HIS A 109 -15.94 27.04 -0.88
N ILE A 110 -16.93 26.97 -1.78
CA ILE A 110 -16.73 26.61 -3.18
C ILE A 110 -17.44 27.63 -4.06
N SER A 111 -16.72 28.26 -4.99
CA SER A 111 -17.31 29.19 -5.96
C SER A 111 -18.03 28.46 -7.10
N GLN A 112 -19.08 29.09 -7.63
CA GLN A 112 -19.72 28.68 -8.88
C GLN A 112 -19.07 29.45 -10.04
N GLY A 113 -18.21 28.78 -10.81
CA GLY A 113 -17.44 29.43 -11.86
C GLY A 113 -16.79 28.44 -12.81
N ASN A 114 -16.09 28.98 -13.81
CA ASN A 114 -15.25 28.21 -14.72
C ASN A 114 -13.89 28.93 -14.84
N PRO A 115 -12.87 28.50 -14.09
CA PRO A 115 -12.84 27.34 -13.18
C PRO A 115 -13.53 27.61 -11.82
N GLY A 116 -13.92 26.54 -11.12
CA GLY A 116 -14.39 26.63 -9.74
C GLY A 116 -13.21 26.81 -8.78
N VAL A 117 -13.41 27.53 -7.68
CA VAL A 117 -12.37 27.76 -6.66
C VAL A 117 -12.86 27.26 -5.31
N VAL A 118 -12.09 26.35 -4.72
CA VAL A 118 -12.31 25.78 -3.39
C VAL A 118 -11.40 26.51 -2.40
N THR A 119 -12.01 27.16 -1.40
CA THR A 119 -11.31 27.65 -0.23
C THR A 119 -11.31 26.55 0.83
N CYS A 120 -10.14 26.11 1.29
CA CYS A 120 -10.01 25.03 2.25
C CYS A 120 -8.88 25.28 3.27
N THR A 121 -8.94 24.56 4.38
CA THR A 121 -7.95 24.60 5.47
C THR A 121 -7.50 23.19 5.80
N GLY A 122 -6.22 22.99 6.12
CA GLY A 122 -5.69 21.70 6.54
C GLY A 122 -6.50 21.08 7.66
N ALA A 123 -6.75 19.76 7.57
CA ALA A 123 -7.61 19.06 8.51
C ALA A 123 -7.03 18.98 9.93
N GLU A 124 -5.71 19.05 10.09
CA GLU A 124 -5.03 18.79 11.37
C GLU A 124 -4.53 20.05 12.08
N ASP A 125 -4.18 21.12 11.37
CA ASP A 125 -3.44 22.24 11.98
C ASP A 125 -3.98 23.64 11.63
N SER A 126 -5.13 23.76 10.95
CA SER A 126 -5.68 25.04 10.44
C SER A 126 -4.68 25.84 9.59
N ARG A 127 -3.53 25.25 9.22
CA ARG A 127 -2.62 25.80 8.24
C ARG A 127 -3.23 25.49 6.86
N GLY A 128 -2.60 26.01 5.81
CA GLY A 128 -3.08 25.82 4.45
C GLY A 128 -3.33 24.36 4.07
N HIS A 129 -3.91 24.13 2.90
CA HIS A 129 -4.05 22.77 2.40
C HIS A 129 -2.67 22.15 2.06
N PRO A 130 -2.53 20.81 2.15
CA PRO A 130 -1.26 20.13 1.87
C PRO A 130 -1.09 19.68 0.40
N PHE A 131 -2.03 19.98 -0.50
CA PHE A 131 -2.00 19.54 -1.90
C PHE A 131 -0.97 20.30 -2.77
N CYS A 132 -0.55 19.63 -3.85
CA CYS A 132 0.28 20.14 -4.93
C CYS A 132 -0.52 20.26 -6.25
N ASP A 133 0.05 20.94 -7.24
CA ASP A 133 -0.51 20.97 -8.60
C ASP A 133 -0.63 19.55 -9.18
N ASP A 134 -1.72 19.31 -9.90
CA ASP A 134 -2.09 18.03 -10.55
C ASP A 134 -2.42 16.87 -9.59
N ASP A 135 -2.49 17.12 -8.28
CA ASP A 135 -3.04 16.15 -7.34
C ASP A 135 -4.50 15.83 -7.69
N LEU A 136 -4.82 14.54 -7.74
CA LEU A 136 -6.19 14.09 -7.88
C LEU A 136 -6.88 14.13 -6.53
N VAL A 137 -8.08 14.74 -6.47
CA VAL A 137 -8.86 14.84 -5.25
C VAL A 137 -10.31 14.42 -5.46
N THR A 138 -10.94 13.95 -4.38
CA THR A 138 -12.38 13.71 -4.32
C THR A 138 -13.00 14.52 -3.18
N PHE A 139 -14.31 14.78 -3.30
CA PHE A 139 -15.09 15.53 -2.33
C PHE A 139 -16.14 14.65 -1.67
N SER A 140 -16.35 14.85 -0.37
CA SER A 140 -17.42 14.21 0.38
C SER A 140 -18.00 15.16 1.43
N GLY A 141 -19.28 14.97 1.78
CA GLY A 141 -19.94 15.77 2.81
C GLY A 141 -20.19 17.25 2.45
N VAL A 142 -20.12 17.62 1.17
CA VAL A 142 -20.44 18.96 0.68
C VAL A 142 -21.96 19.15 0.66
N GLU A 143 -22.49 20.12 1.41
CA GLU A 143 -23.92 20.48 1.37
C GLU A 143 -24.15 21.65 0.40
N GLY A 144 -25.27 21.60 -0.32
CA GLY A 144 -25.62 22.60 -1.35
C GLY A 144 -25.10 22.22 -2.72
N MET A 145 -23.77 22.13 -2.89
CA MET A 145 -23.10 21.72 -4.13
C MET A 145 -22.85 20.20 -4.15
N THR A 146 -23.93 19.42 -4.08
CA THR A 146 -23.86 17.96 -3.88
C THR A 146 -23.32 17.20 -5.09
N GLU A 147 -23.28 17.81 -6.27
CA GLU A 147 -22.75 17.25 -7.51
C GLU A 147 -21.24 16.93 -7.42
N LEU A 148 -20.54 17.53 -6.45
CA LEU A 148 -19.14 17.22 -6.16
C LEU A 148 -18.98 15.94 -5.33
N ASN A 149 -19.99 15.54 -4.56
CA ASN A 149 -19.87 14.37 -3.67
C ASN A 149 -19.84 13.07 -4.49
N GLY A 150 -18.82 12.25 -4.28
CA GLY A 150 -18.72 10.94 -4.92
C GLY A 150 -18.47 10.97 -6.43
N ARG A 151 -18.01 12.12 -6.96
CA ARG A 151 -17.53 12.25 -8.34
C ARG A 151 -16.17 11.55 -8.49
N GLU A 152 -15.85 11.15 -9.73
CA GLU A 152 -14.50 10.71 -10.09
C GLU A 152 -13.44 11.74 -9.67
N PRO A 153 -12.23 11.29 -9.30
CA PRO A 153 -11.16 12.18 -8.86
C PRO A 153 -10.85 13.26 -9.91
N VAL A 154 -10.76 14.51 -9.47
CA VAL A 154 -10.45 15.65 -10.34
C VAL A 154 -9.07 16.21 -10.00
N PRO A 155 -8.28 16.62 -11.00
CA PRO A 155 -7.01 17.30 -10.73
C PRO A 155 -7.29 18.68 -10.13
N VAL A 156 -6.42 19.11 -9.22
CA VAL A 156 -6.44 20.46 -8.66
C VAL A 156 -5.26 21.28 -9.14
N ARG A 157 -5.44 22.60 -9.19
CA ARG A 157 -4.34 23.55 -9.33
C ARG A 157 -4.27 24.44 -8.08
N VAL A 158 -3.11 24.52 -7.46
CA VAL A 158 -2.87 25.33 -6.27
C VAL A 158 -2.77 26.79 -6.66
N LEU A 159 -3.64 27.64 -6.08
CA LEU A 159 -3.58 29.09 -6.27
C LEU A 159 -2.75 29.75 -5.16
N ASP A 160 -2.98 29.34 -3.92
CA ASP A 160 -2.22 29.73 -2.74
C ASP A 160 -2.45 28.72 -1.60
N ALA A 161 -1.95 29.01 -0.40
CA ALA A 161 -2.07 28.11 0.74
C ALA A 161 -3.52 27.70 1.13
N PHE A 162 -4.54 28.46 0.75
CA PHE A 162 -5.93 28.21 1.16
C PHE A 162 -6.87 28.01 -0.02
N ARG A 163 -6.41 28.14 -1.27
CA ARG A 163 -7.25 28.14 -2.45
C ARG A 163 -6.74 27.15 -3.49
N LEU A 164 -7.64 26.25 -3.86
CA LEU A 164 -7.48 25.29 -4.95
C LEU A 164 -8.43 25.67 -6.07
N GLU A 165 -7.95 25.57 -7.29
CA GLU A 165 -8.77 25.61 -8.48
C GLU A 165 -9.17 24.19 -8.88
N ILE A 166 -10.46 24.03 -9.20
CA ILE A 166 -11.05 22.80 -9.71
C ILE A 166 -11.73 23.07 -11.05
N GLY A 167 -12.22 22.01 -11.70
CA GLY A 167 -12.98 22.13 -12.95
C GLY A 167 -14.23 23.02 -12.85
N ASN A 168 -14.97 23.10 -13.96
CA ASN A 168 -16.17 23.94 -14.08
C ASN A 168 -17.25 23.55 -13.05
N THR A 169 -17.68 24.51 -12.23
CA THR A 169 -18.77 24.40 -11.24
C THR A 169 -19.98 25.30 -11.56
N SER A 170 -19.97 25.99 -12.71
CA SER A 170 -21.03 26.96 -13.08
C SER A 170 -22.43 26.35 -13.19
N SER A 171 -22.53 25.07 -13.56
CA SER A 171 -23.80 24.34 -13.66
C SER A 171 -24.22 23.65 -12.37
N PHE A 172 -23.43 23.73 -11.30
CA PHE A 172 -23.73 23.06 -10.03
C PHE A 172 -24.59 23.93 -9.14
N SER A 173 -25.24 23.28 -8.18
CA SER A 173 -26.02 23.95 -7.15
C SER A 173 -25.12 24.82 -6.24
N PRO A 174 -25.62 25.94 -5.70
CA PRO A 174 -24.82 26.80 -4.82
C PRO A 174 -24.35 26.06 -3.56
N TYR A 175 -23.06 26.20 -3.26
CA TYR A 175 -22.48 25.69 -2.02
C TYR A 175 -23.16 26.30 -0.80
N ARG A 176 -23.40 25.48 0.23
CA ARG A 176 -23.96 25.94 1.51
C ARG A 176 -22.96 25.84 2.65
N ARG A 177 -22.43 24.65 2.92
CA ARG A 177 -21.50 24.38 4.02
C ARG A 177 -20.91 22.97 3.94
N GLY A 178 -19.90 22.73 4.76
CA GLY A 178 -19.31 21.42 4.96
C GLY A 178 -18.52 20.93 3.75
N GLY A 179 -17.87 19.79 3.92
CA GLY A 179 -17.08 19.19 2.86
C GLY A 179 -15.69 18.84 3.31
N LEU A 180 -15.21 17.70 2.83
CA LEU A 180 -13.84 17.26 2.95
C LEU A 180 -13.30 17.03 1.54
N VAL A 181 -12.15 17.60 1.26
CA VAL A 181 -11.35 17.26 0.08
C VAL A 181 -10.28 16.27 0.51
N SER A 182 -10.21 15.13 -0.19
CA SER A 182 -9.24 14.07 0.08
C SER A 182 -8.45 13.76 -1.19
N GLN A 183 -7.12 13.66 -1.06
CA GLN A 183 -6.26 13.21 -2.15
C GLN A 183 -6.59 11.76 -2.50
N VAL A 184 -6.63 11.47 -3.79
CA VAL A 184 -6.78 10.12 -4.33
C VAL A 184 -5.46 9.74 -4.96
N ARG A 185 -4.87 8.66 -4.47
CA ARG A 185 -3.65 8.10 -5.03
C ARG A 185 -4.04 7.03 -6.03
N MET A 186 -3.50 7.12 -7.23
CA MET A 186 -3.79 6.16 -8.28
C MET A 186 -2.90 4.93 -8.09
N PRO A 187 -3.45 3.71 -8.28
CA PRO A 187 -2.65 2.50 -8.25
C PRO A 187 -1.51 2.57 -9.27
N GLN A 188 -0.32 2.11 -8.88
CA GLN A 188 0.84 2.03 -9.75
C GLN A 188 1.15 0.58 -10.11
N ALA A 189 1.26 0.30 -11.39
CA ALA A 189 1.67 -1.02 -11.88
C ALA A 189 3.20 -1.06 -12.08
N HIS A 190 3.82 -2.10 -11.56
CA HIS A 190 5.25 -2.37 -11.63
C HIS A 190 5.50 -3.75 -12.25
N SER A 191 6.64 -3.91 -12.92
CA SER A 191 7.16 -5.19 -13.39
C SER A 191 8.55 -5.37 -12.77
N HIS A 192 8.77 -6.54 -12.18
CA HIS A 192 10.05 -6.93 -11.59
C HIS A 192 10.82 -7.88 -12.51
#